data_AF-A0A8J3L2B4-F1
#
_entry.id   AF-A0A8J3L2B4-F1
#
_cell.length_a   1.000
_cell.length_b   1.000
_cell.length_c   1.000
_cell.angle_alpha   90.00
_cell.angle_beta   90.00
_cell.angle_gamma   90.00
#
_symmetry.space_group_name_H-M   'P 1'
#
loop_
_entity.id
_entity.type
_entity.pdbx_description
1 polymer ?
#
loop_
_entity_poly.entity_id
_entity_poly.type
_entity_poly.pdbx_seq_one_letter_code
_entity_poly.pdbx_strand_id
1 'polypeptide(L)'
;MTNPIADISVPELSRQIALLERQEIARGALDVCTLTMDLRHKYRRALVARDQAALSLVRHENWTAADVAEVICGHRACGPRAAVILEWTGLTTDGGTARDLAERQQVAAQLRELLSLAYDKALRLLPAAPVDVNLPDDPTERLAYCAHWLRFVDGYRAANEASRILFAAILAHHHGWPLADVAELGGVTTDEVASALAAAEASPPSDADSGLLAQLTLLDRVLEHNTERLLAVRERALADSLADGVPKRVVAAHIGLPEQERSAGHDLEPCPA
;
A
#
# COMPACT_ATOMS: atom_id res chain seq x y z
N MET A 1 5.31 -27.21 -15.12
CA MET A 1 5.67 -25.83 -14.73
C MET A 1 5.14 -25.56 -13.34
N THR A 2 5.87 -24.81 -12.52
CA THR A 2 5.56 -24.57 -11.11
C THR A 2 4.56 -23.41 -10.99
N ASN A 3 3.45 -23.59 -10.27
CA ASN A 3 2.46 -22.54 -10.05
C ASN A 3 3.14 -21.32 -9.37
N PRO A 4 3.14 -20.11 -9.98
CA PRO A 4 3.90 -18.94 -9.52
C PRO A 4 3.40 -18.34 -8.21
N ILE A 5 2.26 -18.81 -7.70
CA ILE A 5 1.66 -18.39 -6.43
C ILE A 5 1.47 -19.54 -5.45
N ALA A 6 2.14 -20.68 -5.66
CA ALA A 6 2.03 -21.85 -4.79
C ALA A 6 2.47 -21.58 -3.33
N ASP A 7 3.30 -20.57 -3.10
CA ASP A 7 3.77 -20.14 -1.78
C ASP A 7 2.73 -19.31 -1.00
N ILE A 8 1.67 -18.83 -1.66
CA ILE A 8 0.66 -17.97 -1.03
C ILE A 8 -0.38 -18.81 -0.29
N SER A 9 -0.32 -18.81 1.03
CA SER A 9 -1.32 -19.46 1.89
C SER A 9 -2.39 -18.48 2.37
N VAL A 10 -3.51 -18.42 1.64
CA VAL A 10 -4.70 -17.63 2.03
C VAL A 10 -5.19 -17.96 3.46
N PRO A 11 -5.28 -19.24 3.88
CA PRO A 11 -5.70 -19.57 5.24
C PRO A 11 -4.75 -19.05 6.32
N GLU A 12 -3.44 -19.02 6.05
CA GLU A 12 -2.46 -18.48 7.00
C GLU A 12 -2.59 -16.96 7.11
N LEU A 13 -2.71 -16.25 5.99
CA LEU A 13 -2.95 -14.81 5.98
C LEU A 13 -4.24 -14.43 6.70
N SER A 14 -5.31 -15.20 6.51
CA SER A 14 -6.57 -15.03 7.25
C SER A 14 -6.38 -15.20 8.77
N ARG A 15 -5.63 -16.22 9.20
CA ARG A 15 -5.28 -16.39 10.62
C ARG A 15 -4.48 -15.20 11.16
N GLN A 16 -3.51 -14.70 10.41
CA GLN A 16 -2.72 -13.53 10.81
C GLN A 16 -3.62 -12.29 11.00
N ILE A 17 -4.53 -12.03 10.06
CA ILE A 17 -5.52 -10.95 10.18
C ILE A 17 -6.40 -11.12 11.42
N ALA A 18 -6.84 -12.35 11.73
CA ALA A 18 -7.65 -12.62 12.92
C ALA A 18 -6.85 -12.45 14.22
N LEU A 19 -5.56 -12.77 14.23
CA LEU A 19 -4.68 -12.59 15.40
C LEU A 19 -4.50 -11.12 15.77
N LEU A 20 -4.52 -10.21 14.79
CA LEU A 20 -4.46 -8.76 15.04
C LEU A 20 -5.59 -8.25 15.95
N GLU A 21 -6.75 -8.92 16.00
CA GLU A 21 -7.86 -8.54 16.91
C GLU A 21 -7.59 -8.88 18.37
N ARG A 22 -6.66 -9.81 18.62
CA ARG A 22 -6.36 -10.34 19.95
C ARG A 22 -5.09 -9.74 20.54
N GLN A 23 -4.37 -8.93 19.77
CA GLN A 23 -3.15 -8.27 20.20
C GLN A 23 -3.46 -6.97 20.95
N GLU A 24 -2.50 -6.52 21.75
CA GLU A 24 -2.50 -5.15 22.28
C GLU A 24 -2.53 -4.14 21.13
N ILE A 25 -3.34 -3.10 21.28
CA ILE A 25 -3.71 -2.16 20.22
C ILE A 25 -2.47 -1.53 19.55
N ALA A 26 -1.45 -1.15 20.33
CA ALA A 26 -0.22 -0.54 19.82
C ALA A 26 0.56 -1.48 18.89
N ARG A 27 0.72 -2.75 19.28
CA ARG A 27 1.41 -3.76 18.47
C ARG A 27 0.60 -4.12 17.23
N GLY A 28 -0.72 -4.23 17.40
CA GLY A 28 -1.65 -4.48 16.29
C GLY A 28 -1.62 -3.39 15.22
N ALA A 29 -1.37 -2.12 15.59
CA ALA A 29 -1.31 -1.00 14.64
C ALA A 29 -0.07 -1.03 13.74
N LEU A 30 1.10 -1.44 14.24
CA LEU A 30 2.30 -1.61 13.39
C LEU A 30 2.23 -2.90 12.57
N ASP A 31 1.77 -3.99 13.19
CA ASP A 31 1.66 -5.30 12.54
C ASP A 31 0.65 -5.24 11.38
N VAL A 32 -0.46 -4.52 11.52
CA VAL A 32 -1.45 -4.37 10.44
C VAL A 32 -0.90 -3.56 9.26
N CYS A 33 -0.15 -2.49 9.50
CA CYS A 33 0.50 -1.72 8.43
C CYS A 33 1.48 -2.59 7.64
N THR A 34 2.32 -3.35 8.33
CA THR A 34 3.26 -4.30 7.70
C THR A 34 2.51 -5.36 6.89
N LEU A 35 1.44 -5.93 7.46
CA LEU A 35 0.63 -6.94 6.80
C LEU A 35 -0.06 -6.40 5.53
N THR A 36 -0.55 -5.16 5.51
CA THR A 36 -1.15 -4.57 4.30
C THR A 36 -0.13 -4.43 3.16
N MET A 37 1.15 -4.13 3.45
CA MET A 37 2.20 -4.09 2.43
C MET A 37 2.44 -5.47 1.83
N ASP A 38 2.57 -6.50 2.68
CA ASP A 38 2.79 -7.87 2.24
C ASP A 38 1.60 -8.42 1.43
N LEU A 39 0.37 -8.15 1.89
CA LEU A 39 -0.85 -8.50 1.18
C LEU A 39 -0.95 -7.82 -0.18
N ARG A 40 -0.61 -6.53 -0.30
CA ARG A 40 -0.55 -5.84 -1.59
C ARG A 40 0.41 -6.52 -2.56
N HIS A 41 1.61 -6.88 -2.08
CA HIS A 41 2.61 -7.56 -2.90
C HIS A 41 2.11 -8.93 -3.38
N LYS A 42 1.53 -9.73 -2.47
CA LYS A 42 0.94 -11.04 -2.79
C LYS A 42 -0.24 -10.94 -3.74
N TYR A 43 -1.12 -9.96 -3.53
CA TYR A 43 -2.26 -9.70 -4.40
C TYR A 43 -1.82 -9.34 -5.82
N ARG A 44 -0.85 -8.44 -5.96
CA ARG A 44 -0.23 -8.10 -7.25
C ARG A 44 0.32 -9.33 -7.97
N ARG A 45 1.07 -10.18 -7.26
CA ARG A 45 1.59 -11.45 -7.84
C ARG A 45 0.47 -12.36 -8.34
N ALA A 46 -0.62 -12.48 -7.58
CA ALA A 46 -1.78 -13.28 -7.98
C ALA A 46 -2.50 -12.72 -9.21
N LEU A 47 -2.64 -11.39 -9.30
CA LEU A 47 -3.22 -10.73 -10.48
C LEU A 47 -2.37 -10.98 -11.74
N VAL A 48 -1.06 -10.80 -11.65
CA VAL A 48 -0.15 -11.08 -12.79
C VAL A 48 -0.22 -12.54 -13.21
N ALA A 49 -0.17 -13.48 -12.27
CA ALA A 49 -0.27 -14.91 -12.57
C ALA A 49 -1.61 -15.26 -13.24
N ARG A 50 -2.71 -14.67 -12.77
CA ARG A 50 -4.04 -14.83 -13.36
C ARG A 50 -4.07 -14.31 -14.80
N ASP A 51 -3.54 -13.10 -15.02
CA ASP A 51 -3.56 -12.46 -16.33
C ASP A 51 -2.71 -13.25 -17.35
N GLN A 52 -1.58 -13.81 -16.91
CA GLN A 52 -0.74 -14.70 -17.73
C GLN A 52 -1.45 -16.01 -18.11
N ALA A 53 -2.23 -16.59 -17.19
CA ALA A 53 -3.04 -17.78 -17.49
C ALA A 53 -4.17 -17.44 -18.48
N ALA A 54 -4.83 -16.29 -18.31
CA ALA A 54 -5.85 -15.82 -19.23
C ALA A 54 -5.29 -15.64 -20.66
N LEU A 55 -4.11 -15.04 -20.79
CA LEU A 55 -3.45 -14.89 -22.08
C LEU A 55 -3.12 -16.23 -22.73
N SER A 56 -2.72 -17.24 -21.94
CA SER A 56 -2.42 -18.58 -22.46
C SER A 56 -3.66 -19.22 -23.09
N LEU A 57 -4.83 -19.10 -22.46
CA LEU A 57 -6.09 -19.64 -22.98
C LEU A 57 -6.55 -18.95 -24.26
N VAL A 58 -6.37 -17.63 -24.36
CA VAL A 58 -6.67 -16.89 -25.59
C VAL A 58 -5.78 -17.34 -26.75
N ARG A 59 -4.49 -17.59 -26.48
CA ARG A 59 -3.52 -18.01 -27.51
C ARG A 59 -3.64 -19.46 -27.94
N HIS A 60 -4.03 -20.36 -27.04
CA HIS A 60 -3.92 -21.80 -27.27
C HIS A 60 -5.25 -22.56 -27.23
N GLU A 61 -6.30 -21.99 -26.63
CA GLU A 61 -7.60 -22.64 -26.44
C GLU A 61 -8.76 -21.88 -27.09
N ASN A 62 -8.48 -20.91 -27.97
CA ASN A 62 -9.48 -20.08 -28.68
C ASN A 62 -10.43 -19.29 -27.78
N TRP A 63 -10.01 -18.97 -26.55
CA TRP A 63 -10.80 -18.11 -25.68
C TRP A 63 -10.85 -16.68 -26.21
N THR A 64 -11.97 -16.00 -26.01
CA THR A 64 -12.11 -14.57 -26.29
C THR A 64 -11.88 -13.73 -25.04
N ALA A 65 -11.66 -12.43 -25.20
CA ALA A 65 -11.62 -11.49 -24.07
C ALA A 65 -12.92 -11.51 -23.25
N ALA A 66 -14.07 -11.82 -23.87
CA ALA A 66 -15.35 -11.95 -23.17
C ALA A 66 -15.39 -13.22 -22.29
N ASP A 67 -14.80 -14.33 -22.73
CA ASP A 67 -14.70 -15.57 -21.92
C ASP A 67 -13.78 -15.34 -20.71
N VAL A 68 -12.66 -14.65 -20.92
CA VAL A 68 -11.77 -14.23 -19.83
C VAL A 68 -12.49 -13.30 -18.85
N ALA A 69 -13.24 -12.31 -19.36
CA ALA A 69 -14.02 -11.38 -18.53
C ALA A 69 -15.10 -12.09 -17.70
N GLU A 70 -15.70 -13.15 -18.23
CA GLU A 70 -16.67 -13.97 -17.49
C GLU A 70 -16.02 -14.61 -16.25
N VAL A 71 -14.79 -15.12 -16.39
CA VAL A 71 -14.07 -15.73 -15.25
C VAL A 71 -13.56 -14.68 -14.27
N ILE A 72 -12.94 -13.60 -14.76
CA ILE A 72 -12.28 -12.59 -13.91
C ILE A 72 -13.29 -11.65 -13.25
N CYS A 73 -14.32 -11.23 -13.98
CA CYS A 73 -15.28 -10.23 -13.53
C CYS A 73 -16.68 -10.79 -13.27
N GLY A 74 -16.94 -12.07 -13.59
CA GLY A 74 -18.28 -12.66 -13.50
C GLY A 74 -19.24 -12.19 -14.60
N HIS A 75 -18.77 -11.39 -15.56
CA HIS A 75 -19.63 -10.79 -16.57
C HIS A 75 -18.94 -10.56 -17.91
N ARG A 76 -19.45 -11.19 -18.97
CA ARG A 76 -18.91 -11.08 -20.34
C ARG A 76 -18.88 -9.64 -20.88
N ALA A 77 -19.77 -8.77 -20.40
CA ALA A 77 -19.79 -7.36 -20.82
C ALA A 77 -18.52 -6.59 -20.41
N CYS A 78 -17.73 -7.12 -19.47
CA CYS A 78 -16.42 -6.59 -19.13
C CYS A 78 -15.32 -6.97 -20.14
N GLY A 79 -15.67 -7.58 -21.27
CA GLY A 79 -14.75 -7.96 -22.36
C GLY A 79 -13.77 -6.86 -22.78
N PRO A 80 -14.18 -5.58 -22.95
CA PRO A 80 -13.24 -4.50 -23.27
C PRO A 80 -12.13 -4.31 -22.24
N ARG A 81 -12.44 -4.41 -20.94
CA ARG A 81 -11.43 -4.33 -19.86
C ARG A 81 -10.47 -5.52 -19.90
N ALA A 82 -11.00 -6.72 -20.13
CA ALA A 82 -10.18 -7.91 -20.28
C ALA A 82 -9.26 -7.83 -21.51
N ALA A 83 -9.70 -7.20 -22.61
CA ALA A 83 -8.88 -6.99 -23.79
C ALA A 83 -7.63 -6.12 -23.48
N VAL A 84 -7.79 -5.04 -22.73
CA VAL A 84 -6.66 -4.19 -22.26
C VAL A 84 -5.66 -5.02 -21.44
N ILE A 85 -6.16 -5.84 -20.50
CA ILE A 85 -5.33 -6.72 -19.67
C ILE A 85 -4.53 -7.70 -20.54
N LEU A 86 -5.19 -8.36 -21.49
CA LEU A 86 -4.59 -9.35 -22.39
C LEU A 86 -3.55 -8.72 -23.32
N GLU A 87 -3.83 -7.54 -23.86
CA GLU A 87 -2.90 -6.78 -24.71
C GLU A 87 -1.62 -6.46 -23.95
N TRP A 88 -1.74 -5.90 -22.74
CA TRP A 88 -0.59 -5.58 -21.89
C TRP A 88 0.21 -6.82 -21.48
N THR A 89 -0.49 -7.92 -21.14
CA THR A 89 0.15 -9.17 -20.70
C THR A 89 0.91 -9.88 -21.83
N GLY A 90 0.61 -9.53 -23.09
CA GLY A 90 1.08 -10.14 -24.35
C GLY A 90 2.58 -10.42 -24.47
N LEU A 91 3.39 -9.91 -23.55
CA LEU A 91 4.84 -10.06 -23.49
C LEU A 91 5.32 -11.37 -22.84
N THR A 92 4.53 -12.03 -21.98
CA THR A 92 4.91 -13.32 -21.36
C THR A 92 3.68 -14.21 -21.07
N THR A 93 3.74 -15.50 -21.44
CA THR A 93 2.73 -16.50 -21.08
C THR A 93 3.33 -17.55 -20.14
N ASP A 94 2.63 -17.89 -19.06
CA ASP A 94 3.07 -18.91 -18.10
C ASP A 94 2.49 -20.32 -18.39
N GLY A 95 1.92 -20.53 -19.57
CA GLY A 95 1.03 -21.67 -19.77
C GLY A 95 -0.16 -21.60 -18.79
N GLY A 96 -1.10 -22.53 -18.92
CA GLY A 96 -2.21 -22.63 -17.99
C GLY A 96 -3.47 -23.11 -18.67
N THR A 97 -4.27 -23.83 -17.90
CA THR A 97 -5.57 -24.36 -18.28
C THR A 97 -6.68 -23.46 -17.76
N ALA A 98 -7.92 -23.68 -18.23
CA ALA A 98 -9.10 -23.02 -17.70
C ALA A 98 -9.22 -23.17 -16.16
N ARG A 99 -8.78 -24.33 -15.65
CA ARG A 99 -8.71 -24.61 -14.22
C ARG A 99 -7.68 -23.71 -13.52
N ASP A 100 -6.48 -23.56 -14.07
CA ASP A 100 -5.44 -22.70 -13.49
C ASP A 100 -5.90 -21.23 -13.44
N LEU A 101 -6.57 -20.74 -14.48
CA LEU A 101 -7.15 -19.39 -14.48
C LEU A 101 -8.18 -19.23 -13.35
N ALA A 102 -9.10 -20.18 -13.20
CA ALA A 102 -10.12 -20.14 -12.15
C ALA A 102 -9.49 -20.18 -10.74
N GLU A 103 -8.51 -21.04 -10.52
CA GLU A 103 -7.78 -21.14 -9.24
C GLU A 103 -7.02 -19.84 -8.92
N ARG A 104 -6.30 -19.26 -9.89
CA ARG A 104 -5.55 -18.00 -9.70
C ARG A 104 -6.49 -16.81 -9.46
N GLN A 105 -7.62 -16.74 -10.17
CA GLN A 105 -8.65 -15.73 -9.94
C GLN A 105 -9.29 -15.88 -8.55
N GLN A 106 -9.57 -17.10 -8.10
CA GLN A 106 -10.07 -17.34 -6.74
C GLN A 106 -9.10 -16.83 -5.68
N VAL A 107 -7.80 -17.14 -5.83
CA VAL A 107 -6.76 -16.64 -4.90
C VAL A 107 -6.68 -15.11 -4.95
N ALA A 108 -6.72 -14.49 -6.13
CA ALA A 108 -6.72 -13.03 -6.26
C ALA A 108 -7.93 -12.39 -5.55
N ALA A 109 -9.14 -12.94 -5.73
CA ALA A 109 -10.35 -12.47 -5.05
C ALA A 109 -10.24 -12.59 -3.52
N GLN A 110 -9.77 -13.73 -3.02
CA GLN A 110 -9.54 -13.94 -1.59
C GLN A 110 -8.49 -12.97 -1.02
N LEU A 111 -7.39 -12.72 -1.74
CA LEU A 111 -6.38 -11.74 -1.33
C LEU A 111 -6.95 -10.31 -1.33
N ARG A 112 -7.81 -9.96 -2.28
CA ARG A 112 -8.49 -8.65 -2.31
C ARG A 112 -9.41 -8.46 -1.11
N GLU A 113 -10.14 -9.50 -0.70
CA GLU A 113 -10.96 -9.51 0.51
C GLU A 113 -10.11 -9.35 1.77
N LEU A 114 -9.04 -10.13 1.90
CA LEU A 114 -8.10 -10.05 3.03
C LEU A 114 -7.43 -8.67 3.09
N LEU A 115 -7.05 -8.10 1.95
CA LEU A 115 -6.49 -6.75 1.88
C LEU A 115 -7.49 -5.71 2.36
N SER A 116 -8.77 -5.81 1.94
CA SER A 116 -9.85 -4.96 2.46
C SER A 116 -9.99 -5.07 3.98
N LEU A 117 -10.04 -6.29 4.50
CA LEU A 117 -10.14 -6.54 5.94
C LEU A 117 -8.95 -5.97 6.71
N ALA A 118 -7.74 -6.06 6.14
CA ALA A 118 -6.55 -5.49 6.73
C ALA A 118 -6.61 -3.95 6.75
N TYR A 119 -7.09 -3.31 5.69
CA TYR A 119 -7.32 -1.85 5.69
C TYR A 119 -8.38 -1.43 6.71
N ASP A 120 -9.51 -2.12 6.79
CA ASP A 120 -10.55 -1.82 7.78
C ASP A 120 -10.03 -1.98 9.22
N LYS A 121 -9.07 -2.88 9.44
CA LYS A 121 -8.36 -2.99 10.72
C LYS A 121 -7.39 -1.84 10.94
N ALA A 122 -6.59 -1.48 9.94
CA ALA A 122 -5.66 -0.35 10.03
C ALA A 122 -6.40 0.94 10.37
N LEU A 123 -7.53 1.21 9.72
CA LEU A 123 -8.39 2.38 9.99
C LEU A 123 -8.92 2.43 11.42
N ARG A 124 -9.05 1.28 12.10
CA ARG A 124 -9.48 1.20 13.51
C ARG A 124 -8.32 1.22 14.50
N LEU A 125 -7.26 0.48 14.21
CA LEU A 125 -6.14 0.27 15.13
C LEU A 125 -5.21 1.48 15.19
N LEU A 126 -4.95 2.15 14.06
CA LEU A 126 -4.04 3.28 14.02
C LEU A 126 -4.53 4.45 14.90
N PRO A 127 -5.79 4.93 14.80
CA PRO A 127 -6.28 5.98 15.70
C PRO A 127 -6.33 5.52 17.17
N ALA A 128 -6.62 4.25 17.43
CA ALA A 128 -6.72 3.71 18.77
C ALA A 128 -5.35 3.45 19.43
N ALA A 129 -4.26 3.53 18.68
CA ALA A 129 -2.92 3.29 19.20
C ALA A 129 -2.62 4.27 20.36
N PRO A 130 -2.26 3.78 21.56
CA PRO A 130 -2.01 4.58 22.75
C PRO A 130 -0.62 5.22 22.71
N VAL A 131 -0.35 5.98 21.65
CA VAL A 131 0.95 6.64 21.41
C VAL A 131 1.34 7.63 22.50
N ASP A 132 0.37 8.09 23.29
CA ASP A 132 0.46 9.07 24.36
C ASP A 132 0.34 8.47 25.77
N VAL A 133 -0.06 7.20 25.91
CA VAL A 133 -0.40 6.59 27.22
C VAL A 133 0.66 5.60 27.70
N ASN A 134 1.36 4.91 26.79
CA ASN A 134 2.32 3.85 27.13
C ASN A 134 3.77 4.25 26.78
N LEU A 135 4.16 5.48 27.16
CA LEU A 135 5.51 5.96 26.94
C LEU A 135 6.49 5.36 27.96
N PRO A 136 7.72 5.00 27.56
CA PRO A 136 8.76 4.62 28.50
C PRO A 136 8.99 5.68 29.58
N ASP A 137 9.26 5.23 30.81
CA ASP A 137 9.57 6.11 31.93
C ASP A 137 10.93 6.81 31.74
N ASP A 138 11.92 6.10 31.20
CA ASP A 138 13.23 6.69 30.89
C ASP A 138 13.13 7.73 29.76
N PRO A 139 13.62 8.97 29.96
CA PRO A 139 13.54 10.03 28.97
C PRO A 139 14.19 9.69 27.62
N THR A 140 15.31 8.98 27.62
CA THR A 140 16.04 8.62 26.38
C THR A 140 15.28 7.53 25.63
N GLU A 141 14.78 6.51 26.33
CA GLU A 141 13.92 5.47 25.75
C GLU A 141 12.63 6.06 25.19
N ARG A 142 12.04 7.05 25.87
CA ARG A 142 10.85 7.77 25.39
C ARG A 142 11.11 8.51 24.09
N LEU A 143 12.23 9.23 23.99
CA LEU A 143 12.64 9.90 22.75
C LEU A 143 12.89 8.90 21.61
N ALA A 144 13.56 7.79 21.91
CA ALA A 144 13.81 6.72 20.95
C ALA A 144 12.51 6.09 20.44
N TYR A 145 11.55 5.86 21.34
CA TYR A 145 10.22 5.34 21.02
C TYR A 145 9.47 6.26 20.06
N CYS A 146 9.39 7.56 20.37
CA CYS A 146 8.72 8.55 19.51
C CYS A 146 9.38 8.63 18.13
N ALA A 147 10.72 8.65 18.08
CA ALA A 147 11.47 8.72 16.83
C ALA A 147 11.28 7.47 15.97
N HIS A 148 11.19 6.29 16.59
CA HIS A 148 10.90 5.03 15.87
C HIS A 148 9.51 5.06 15.23
N TRP A 149 8.49 5.46 15.98
CA TRP A 149 7.12 5.57 15.47
C TRP A 149 7.00 6.60 14.34
N LEU A 150 7.60 7.77 14.47
CA LEU A 150 7.57 8.79 13.42
C LEU A 150 8.23 8.29 12.13
N ARG A 151 9.45 7.72 12.21
CA ARG A 151 10.11 7.13 11.03
C ARG A 151 9.27 6.03 10.37
N PHE A 152 8.60 5.21 11.17
CA PHE A 152 7.72 4.16 10.64
C PHE A 152 6.52 4.76 9.90
N VAL A 153 5.80 5.69 10.53
CA VAL A 153 4.62 6.34 9.94
C VAL A 153 5.00 7.11 8.69
N ASP A 154 6.12 7.84 8.70
CA ASP A 154 6.61 8.58 7.53
C ASP A 154 6.90 7.66 6.35
N GLY A 155 7.64 6.56 6.58
CA GLY A 155 7.93 5.58 5.53
C GLY A 155 6.67 4.91 4.97
N TYR A 156 5.71 4.58 5.83
CA TYR A 156 4.46 3.97 5.41
C TYR A 156 3.54 4.96 4.67
N ARG A 157 3.50 6.23 5.10
CA ARG A 157 2.78 7.32 4.40
C ARG A 157 3.34 7.55 3.00
N ALA A 158 4.67 7.66 2.86
CA ALA A 158 5.30 7.81 1.56
C ALA A 158 4.98 6.64 0.61
N ALA A 159 5.00 5.40 1.12
CA ALA A 159 4.59 4.24 0.33
C ALA A 159 3.10 4.24 -0.04
N ASN A 160 2.24 4.73 0.86
CA ASN A 160 0.80 4.88 0.62
C ASN A 160 0.52 5.93 -0.47
N GLU A 161 1.14 7.10 -0.36
CA GLU A 161 1.07 8.19 -1.34
C GLU A 161 1.53 7.73 -2.73
N ALA A 162 2.72 7.12 -2.83
CA ALA A 162 3.22 6.59 -4.09
C ALA A 162 2.25 5.56 -4.71
N SER A 163 1.61 4.73 -3.88
CA SER A 163 0.58 3.78 -4.34
C SER A 163 -0.67 4.48 -4.84
N ARG A 164 -1.16 5.53 -4.14
CA ARG A 164 -2.34 6.30 -4.57
C ARG A 164 -2.10 6.96 -5.92
N ILE A 165 -0.96 7.62 -6.09
CA ILE A 165 -0.57 8.29 -7.34
C ILE A 165 -0.48 7.26 -8.48
N LEU A 166 0.24 6.15 -8.28
CA LEU A 166 0.39 5.12 -9.31
C LEU A 166 -0.94 4.46 -9.67
N PHE A 167 -1.78 4.12 -8.69
CA PHE A 167 -3.05 3.44 -8.95
C PHE A 167 -4.05 4.36 -9.65
N ALA A 168 -4.09 5.65 -9.29
CA ALA A 168 -4.85 6.65 -10.02
C ALA A 168 -4.37 6.75 -11.48
N ALA A 169 -3.05 6.77 -11.70
CA ALA A 169 -2.46 6.81 -13.04
C ALA A 169 -2.76 5.55 -13.86
N ILE A 170 -2.78 4.36 -13.25
CA ILE A 170 -3.20 3.10 -13.90
C ILE A 170 -4.68 3.16 -14.32
N LEU A 171 -5.56 3.69 -13.47
CA LEU A 171 -6.98 3.87 -13.80
C LEU A 171 -7.17 4.86 -14.96
N ALA A 172 -6.42 5.95 -14.99
CA ALA A 172 -6.47 6.90 -16.11
C ALA A 172 -5.91 6.30 -17.40
N HIS A 173 -4.70 5.74 -17.35
CA HIS A 173 -3.97 5.27 -18.53
C HIS A 173 -4.61 4.02 -19.17
N HIS A 174 -4.87 2.98 -18.37
CA HIS A 174 -5.35 1.69 -18.90
C HIS A 174 -6.87 1.59 -18.95
N HIS A 175 -7.58 2.23 -18.01
CA HIS A 175 -9.04 2.10 -17.90
C HIS A 175 -9.79 3.33 -18.43
N GLY A 176 -9.07 4.36 -18.91
CA GLY A 176 -9.65 5.53 -19.55
C GLY A 176 -10.46 6.44 -18.62
N TRP A 177 -10.22 6.37 -17.31
CA TRP A 177 -10.91 7.25 -16.36
C TRP A 177 -10.41 8.69 -16.51
N PRO A 178 -11.28 9.70 -16.34
CA PRO A 178 -10.86 11.09 -16.34
C PRO A 178 -9.82 11.36 -15.24
N LEU A 179 -8.77 12.12 -15.57
CA LEU A 179 -7.69 12.46 -14.63
C LEU A 179 -8.21 13.12 -13.35
N ALA A 180 -9.18 14.03 -13.49
CA ALA A 180 -9.79 14.72 -12.35
C ALA A 180 -10.48 13.74 -11.39
N ASP A 181 -11.24 12.78 -11.92
CA ASP A 181 -12.01 11.82 -11.12
C ASP A 181 -11.10 10.86 -10.35
N VAL A 182 -10.03 10.37 -10.99
CA VAL A 182 -9.07 9.49 -10.29
C VAL A 182 -8.18 10.25 -9.31
N ALA A 183 -7.87 11.51 -9.59
CA ALA A 183 -7.13 12.37 -8.67
C ALA A 183 -7.97 12.64 -7.40
N GLU A 184 -9.24 13.01 -7.58
CA GLU A 184 -10.19 13.20 -6.47
C GLU A 184 -10.33 11.91 -5.64
N LEU A 185 -10.59 10.77 -6.28
CA LEU A 185 -10.72 9.49 -5.61
C LEU A 185 -9.45 9.10 -4.83
N GLY A 186 -8.29 9.36 -5.44
CA GLY A 186 -6.98 9.10 -4.87
C GLY A 186 -6.55 10.11 -3.81
N GLY A 187 -7.26 11.22 -3.62
CA GLY A 187 -6.81 12.31 -2.75
C GLY A 187 -5.44 12.86 -3.15
N VAL A 188 -5.17 12.92 -4.44
CA VAL A 188 -3.92 13.41 -5.05
C VAL A 188 -4.27 14.49 -6.08
N THR A 189 -3.27 15.22 -6.56
CA THR A 189 -3.45 16.23 -7.60
C THR A 189 -3.44 15.62 -9.00
N THR A 190 -4.05 16.31 -9.95
CA THR A 190 -3.99 15.90 -11.37
C THR A 190 -2.57 15.89 -11.91
N ASP A 191 -1.70 16.79 -11.42
CA ASP A 191 -0.31 16.89 -11.85
C ASP A 191 0.52 15.70 -11.37
N GLU A 192 0.30 15.24 -10.15
CA GLU A 192 0.92 14.01 -9.62
C GLU A 192 0.49 12.79 -10.45
N VAL A 193 -0.80 12.65 -10.73
CA VAL A 193 -1.31 11.56 -11.58
C VAL A 193 -0.70 11.63 -12.98
N ALA A 194 -0.66 12.81 -13.59
CA ALA A 194 -0.07 13.02 -14.91
C ALA A 194 1.43 12.66 -14.93
N SER A 195 2.17 13.02 -13.88
CA SER A 195 3.59 12.71 -13.75
C SER A 195 3.88 11.20 -13.67
N ALA A 196 2.90 10.41 -13.22
CA ALA A 196 3.02 8.97 -13.04
C ALA A 196 2.51 8.14 -14.23
N LEU A 197 2.00 8.76 -15.31
CA LEU A 197 1.46 8.04 -16.47
C LEU A 197 2.49 7.12 -17.15
N ALA A 198 3.76 7.54 -17.20
CA ALA A 198 4.84 6.69 -17.74
C ALA A 198 5.10 5.45 -16.87
N ALA A 199 4.98 5.59 -15.54
CA ALA A 199 5.09 4.46 -14.63
C ALA A 199 3.86 3.54 -14.71
N ALA A 200 2.68 4.11 -14.98
CA ALA A 200 1.45 3.35 -15.19
C ALA A 200 1.50 2.51 -16.47
N GLU A 201 2.07 3.03 -17.57
CA GLU A 201 2.29 2.28 -18.81
C GLU A 201 3.10 0.98 -18.56
N ALA A 202 4.15 1.09 -17.74
CA ALA A 202 5.00 -0.04 -17.33
C ALA A 202 4.37 -0.93 -16.23
N SER A 203 3.15 -0.63 -15.77
CA SER A 203 2.48 -1.35 -14.68
C SER A 203 1.27 -2.14 -15.19
N PRO A 204 1.00 -3.34 -14.63
CA PRO A 204 -0.17 -4.13 -14.97
C PRO A 204 -1.49 -3.36 -14.82
N PRO A 205 -2.41 -3.39 -15.81
CA PRO A 205 -3.73 -2.77 -15.70
C PRO A 205 -4.53 -3.27 -14.48
N SER A 206 -4.29 -4.52 -14.07
CA SER A 206 -4.99 -5.16 -12.94
C SER A 206 -4.56 -4.67 -11.56
N ASP A 207 -3.42 -3.96 -11.45
CA ASP A 207 -2.87 -3.53 -10.16
C ASP A 207 -3.73 -2.49 -9.44
N ALA A 208 -4.63 -1.82 -10.17
CA ALA A 208 -5.51 -0.79 -9.61
C ALA A 208 -7.00 -1.16 -9.75
N ASP A 209 -7.74 -0.93 -8.67
CA ASP A 209 -9.19 -0.83 -8.65
C ASP A 209 -9.62 0.40 -7.84
N SER A 210 -10.77 0.97 -8.18
CA SER A 210 -11.29 2.18 -7.53
C SER A 210 -11.55 2.00 -6.03
N GLY A 211 -11.94 0.80 -5.60
CA GLY A 211 -12.16 0.49 -4.20
C GLY A 211 -10.86 0.52 -3.40
N LEU A 212 -9.79 -0.07 -3.93
CA LEU A 212 -8.47 -0.04 -3.31
C LEU A 212 -7.93 1.39 -3.24
N LEU A 213 -8.07 2.17 -4.32
CA LEU A 213 -7.68 3.58 -4.33
C LEU A 213 -8.40 4.38 -3.24
N ALA A 214 -9.72 4.22 -3.10
CA ALA A 214 -10.50 4.86 -2.05
C ALA A 214 -10.03 4.46 -0.63
N GLN A 215 -9.71 3.18 -0.42
CA GLN A 215 -9.21 2.69 0.88
C GLN A 215 -7.85 3.31 1.24
N LEU A 216 -6.95 3.44 0.28
CA LEU A 216 -5.66 4.09 0.48
C LEU A 216 -5.82 5.57 0.85
N THR A 217 -6.79 6.27 0.22
CA THR A 217 -7.10 7.67 0.53
C THR A 217 -7.64 7.82 1.95
N LEU A 218 -8.52 6.93 2.41
CA LEU A 218 -9.00 6.93 3.79
C LEU A 218 -7.88 6.66 4.79
N LEU A 219 -7.00 5.71 4.48
CA LEU A 219 -5.84 5.39 5.30
C LEU A 219 -4.89 6.58 5.42
N ASP A 220 -4.68 7.33 4.34
CA ASP A 220 -3.83 8.52 4.33
C ASP A 220 -4.25 9.54 5.39
N ARG A 221 -5.55 9.83 5.47
CA ARG A 221 -6.14 10.76 6.46
C ARG A 221 -5.93 10.26 7.89
N VAL A 222 -6.06 8.95 8.11
CA VAL A 222 -5.80 8.33 9.42
C VAL A 222 -4.33 8.42 9.79
N LEU A 223 -3.43 8.21 8.84
CA LEU A 223 -2.00 8.32 9.07
C LEU A 223 -1.59 9.77 9.36
N GLU A 224 -2.13 10.73 8.64
CA GLU A 224 -1.91 12.16 8.86
C GLU A 224 -2.31 12.58 10.29
N HIS A 225 -3.53 12.23 10.71
CA HIS A 225 -3.98 12.49 12.07
C HIS A 225 -3.08 11.84 13.13
N ASN A 226 -2.58 10.63 12.89
CA ASN A 226 -1.66 9.97 13.82
C ASN A 226 -0.26 10.59 13.80
N THR A 227 0.22 11.09 12.66
CA THR A 227 1.47 11.86 12.60
C THR A 227 1.37 13.10 13.49
N GLU A 228 0.28 13.87 13.41
CA GLU A 228 0.07 15.06 14.25
C GLU A 228 0.11 14.72 15.75
N ARG A 229 -0.57 13.64 16.15
CA ARG A 229 -0.54 13.14 17.54
C ARG A 229 0.87 12.76 17.98
N LEU A 230 1.61 12.02 17.14
CA LEU A 230 2.97 11.60 17.44
C LEU A 230 3.95 12.77 17.54
N LEU A 231 3.78 13.80 16.71
CA LEU A 231 4.58 15.03 16.77
C LEU A 231 4.35 15.77 18.09
N ALA A 232 3.10 15.90 18.55
CA ALA A 232 2.77 16.52 19.82
C ALA A 232 3.35 15.74 21.02
N VAL A 233 3.30 14.40 20.97
CA VAL A 233 3.92 13.54 21.99
C VAL A 233 5.44 13.70 21.99
N ARG A 234 6.08 13.72 20.81
CA ARG A 234 7.52 13.95 20.66
C ARG A 234 7.93 15.30 21.26
N GLU A 235 7.19 16.37 20.96
CA GLU A 235 7.49 17.71 21.49
C GLU A 235 7.43 17.76 23.01
N ARG A 236 6.45 17.09 23.61
CA ARG A 236 6.37 16.94 25.08
C ARG A 236 7.55 16.14 25.63
N ALA A 237 7.86 15.00 25.02
CA ALA A 237 8.99 14.16 25.44
C ALA A 237 10.34 14.91 25.34
N LEU A 238 10.51 15.76 24.34
CA LEU A 238 11.65 16.66 24.19
C LEU A 238 11.73 17.66 25.34
N ALA A 239 10.62 18.35 25.64
CA ALA A 239 10.56 19.33 26.73
C ALA A 239 10.88 18.69 28.09
N ASP A 240 10.28 17.54 28.38
CA ASP A 240 10.50 16.79 29.61
C ASP A 240 11.96 16.34 29.74
N SER A 241 12.53 15.77 28.67
CA SER A 241 13.93 15.30 28.66
C SER A 241 14.92 16.45 28.91
N LEU A 242 14.66 17.64 28.35
CA LEU A 242 15.50 18.81 28.59
C LEU A 242 15.36 19.32 30.04
N ALA A 243 14.16 19.27 30.62
CA ALA A 243 13.91 19.64 32.00
C ALA A 243 14.59 18.67 32.99
N ASP A 244 14.62 17.37 32.65
CA ASP A 244 15.29 16.30 33.42
C ASP A 244 16.82 16.30 33.26
N GLY A 245 17.38 17.24 32.49
CA GLY A 245 18.81 17.41 32.33
C GLY A 245 19.47 16.44 31.35
N VAL A 246 18.69 15.77 30.49
CA VAL A 246 19.25 14.92 29.42
C VAL A 246 20.15 15.79 28.52
N PRO A 247 21.41 15.39 28.28
CA PRO A 247 22.33 16.20 27.49
C PRO A 247 21.80 16.47 26.08
N LYS A 248 21.87 17.73 25.62
CA LYS A 248 21.41 18.14 24.27
C LYS A 248 21.92 17.25 23.13
N ARG A 249 23.14 16.72 23.24
CA ARG A 249 23.71 15.78 22.25
C ARG A 249 22.95 14.45 22.16
N VAL A 250 22.42 13.95 23.28
CA VAL A 250 21.64 12.71 23.35
C VAL A 250 20.26 12.95 22.76
N VAL A 251 19.65 14.09 23.09
CA VAL A 251 18.39 14.54 22.49
C VAL A 251 18.52 14.68 20.97
N ALA A 252 19.55 15.40 20.50
CA ALA A 252 19.82 15.60 19.07
C ALA A 252 19.99 14.29 18.30
N ALA A 253 20.63 13.28 18.93
CA ALA A 253 20.85 11.98 18.31
C ALA A 253 19.55 11.19 18.04
N HIS A 254 18.47 11.47 18.76
CA HIS A 254 17.22 10.72 18.65
C HIS A 254 16.18 11.40 17.78
N ILE A 255 16.05 12.73 17.88
CA ILE A 255 14.92 13.47 17.31
C ILE A 255 15.34 14.63 16.40
N GLY A 256 16.64 14.91 16.24
CA GLY A 256 17.12 16.15 15.63
C GLY A 256 16.80 17.36 16.52
N LEU A 257 17.66 18.38 16.53
CA LEU A 257 17.28 19.64 17.17
C LEU A 257 16.46 20.49 16.18
N PRO A 258 15.49 21.30 16.65
CA PRO A 258 14.73 22.21 15.78
C PRO A 258 15.61 23.13 14.91
N GLU A 259 16.82 23.45 15.38
CA GLU A 259 17.82 24.24 14.64
C GLU A 259 18.43 23.48 13.46
N GLN A 260 18.45 22.15 13.49
CA GLN A 260 18.94 21.29 12.40
C GLN A 260 17.86 21.04 11.34
N GLU A 261 16.59 20.94 11.72
CA GLU A 261 15.47 20.82 10.78
C GLU A 261 15.30 22.08 9.91
N ARG A 262 15.61 23.28 10.45
CA ARG A 262 15.57 24.54 9.68
C ARG A 262 16.74 24.72 8.70
N SER A 263 17.85 24.02 8.90
CA SER A 263 19.02 24.11 8.02
C SER A 263 19.00 23.11 6.86
N ALA A 264 18.04 22.18 6.82
CA ALA A 264 17.84 21.24 5.71
C ALA A 264 16.99 21.84 4.56
N GLY A 265 16.47 23.05 4.74
CA GLY A 265 15.84 23.82 3.68
C GLY A 265 16.88 24.57 2.86
N HIS A 266 17.14 24.08 1.65
CA HIS A 266 17.95 24.70 0.59
C HIS A 266 19.46 24.76 0.79
N ASP A 267 20.13 23.65 0.49
CA ASP A 267 21.35 23.69 -0.33
C ASP A 267 21.23 22.58 -1.39
N LEU A 268 20.68 22.95 -2.54
CA LEU A 268 20.71 22.11 -3.74
C LEU A 268 22.14 22.17 -4.29
N GLU A 269 22.98 21.21 -3.91
CA GLU A 269 24.21 20.98 -4.68
C GLU A 269 23.83 20.55 -6.11
N PRO A 270 24.36 21.21 -7.15
CA PRO A 270 24.09 20.82 -8.52
C PRO A 270 24.74 19.47 -8.82
N CYS A 271 23.94 18.56 -9.38
CA CYS A 271 24.38 17.24 -9.81
C CYS A 271 25.50 17.39 -10.86
N PRO A 272 26.68 16.73 -10.69
CA PRO A 272 27.74 16.80 -11.68
C PRO A 272 27.33 16.10 -12.98
N ALA A 273 27.74 16.71 -14.09
CA ALA A 273 27.42 16.37 -15.48
C ALA A 273 27.94 14.99 -15.93
#